data_AF-A0A1S4EQD1-F1
#
_entry.id   AF-A0A1S4EQD1-F1
#
_cell.length_a   1.000
_cell.length_b   1.000
_cell.length_c   1.000
_cell.angle_alpha   90.00
_cell.angle_beta   90.00
_cell.angle_gamma   90.00
#
_symmetry.space_group_name_H-M   'P 1'
#
loop_
_entity.id
_entity.type
_entity.pdbx_description
1 polymer ?
#
loop_
_entity_poly.entity_id
_entity_poly.type
_entity_poly.pdbx_seq_one_letter_code
_entity_poly.pdbx_strand_id
1 'polypeptide(L)'
;MVKRCQPSSIRLVDNVQLKAGQFFRPDPGYLELLTDGLKKLYVTKILGFRDDEMCAATVLFEGDPEDVKNNEDKIYSIAKRYGGIPAGESNGRRGYMLTYIIAYIRDFACDYYFIGDSFETSVPWDKTVLLCINVKKRLTRECTACDWVYHDFSCSKDDSCLLSSPGYPGLYPAHASCSYLITSSSQITSVHIKFLSMSFPVNHCGTDYVTIHEGSSPSSPLLDTICSNQKQDFVYTSPKILIVF
;
A
#
# COMPACT_ATOMS: atom_id res chain seq x y z
N MET A 1 14.85 -28.03 18.54
CA MET A 1 14.76 -29.02 17.42
C MET A 1 13.68 -28.58 16.46
N VAL A 2 13.97 -28.59 15.15
CA VAL A 2 12.99 -28.31 14.09
C VAL A 2 12.01 -29.48 14.02
N LYS A 3 10.73 -29.24 14.32
CA LYS A 3 9.67 -30.24 14.09
C LYS A 3 9.29 -30.21 12.61
N ARG A 4 9.68 -31.23 11.85
CA ARG A 4 9.27 -31.40 10.45
C ARG A 4 7.84 -31.96 10.40
N CYS A 5 6.86 -31.10 10.60
CA CYS A 5 5.43 -31.43 10.56
C CYS A 5 4.66 -30.43 9.72
N GLN A 6 5.23 -29.98 8.60
CA GLN A 6 4.60 -28.98 7.75
C GLN A 6 3.28 -29.53 7.17
N PRO A 7 2.21 -28.71 7.16
CA PRO A 7 0.98 -29.02 6.44
C PRO A 7 1.20 -28.89 4.93
N SER A 8 0.22 -29.30 4.12
CA SER A 8 0.28 -29.17 2.65
C SER A 8 0.48 -27.72 2.22
N SER A 9 -0.15 -26.78 2.93
CA SER A 9 0.16 -25.35 2.78
C SER A 9 -0.06 -24.61 4.10
N ILE A 10 0.80 -23.62 4.36
CA ILE A 10 0.65 -22.66 5.45
C ILE A 10 1.01 -21.26 4.94
N ARG A 11 0.20 -20.26 5.24
CA ARG A 11 0.43 -18.87 4.87
C ARG A 11 0.16 -17.97 6.06
N LEU A 12 1.16 -17.20 6.48
CA LEU A 12 1.03 -16.20 7.53
C LEU A 12 0.84 -14.84 6.88
N VAL A 13 -0.28 -14.19 7.15
CA VAL A 13 -0.62 -12.86 6.64
C VAL A 13 -0.51 -11.82 7.75
N ASP A 14 -0.05 -10.61 7.40
CA ASP A 14 0.04 -9.51 8.35
C ASP A 14 -1.33 -8.87 8.65
N ASN A 15 -1.34 -7.85 9.52
CA ASN A 15 -2.57 -7.18 9.91
C ASN A 15 -3.30 -6.50 8.74
N VAL A 16 -2.55 -5.93 7.78
CA VAL A 16 -3.12 -5.21 6.64
C VAL A 16 -3.83 -6.20 5.73
N GLN A 17 -3.19 -7.32 5.42
CA GLN A 17 -3.78 -8.41 4.63
C GLN A 17 -4.96 -9.06 5.36
N LEU A 18 -4.88 -9.23 6.68
CA LEU A 18 -5.98 -9.75 7.49
C LEU A 18 -7.22 -8.84 7.40
N LYS A 19 -7.04 -7.53 7.54
CA LYS A 19 -8.12 -6.54 7.38
C LYS A 19 -8.65 -6.50 5.95
N ALA A 20 -7.75 -6.54 4.97
CA ALA A 20 -8.12 -6.62 3.55
C ALA A 20 -9.05 -7.81 3.26
N GLY A 21 -8.73 -8.99 3.80
CA GLY A 21 -9.55 -10.19 3.66
C GLY A 21 -10.95 -10.09 4.29
N GLN A 22 -11.16 -9.17 5.24
CA GLN A 22 -12.49 -8.94 5.84
C GLN A 22 -13.41 -8.12 4.92
N PHE A 23 -12.87 -7.25 4.04
CA PHE A 23 -13.67 -6.48 3.08
C PHE A 23 -14.31 -7.37 1.99
N PHE A 24 -13.71 -8.52 1.69
CA PHE A 24 -14.26 -9.48 0.73
C PHE A 24 -15.26 -10.45 1.34
N ARG A 25 -15.74 -10.19 2.58
CA ARG A 25 -16.84 -10.95 3.15
C ARG A 25 -18.15 -10.51 2.48
N PRO A 26 -18.99 -11.44 2.02
CA PRO A 26 -20.33 -11.09 1.56
C PRO A 26 -21.11 -10.40 2.68
N ASP A 27 -22.05 -9.53 2.31
CA ASP A 27 -22.84 -8.74 3.26
C ASP A 27 -23.44 -9.66 4.34
N PRO A 28 -23.06 -9.48 5.61
CA PRO A 28 -23.57 -10.33 6.67
C PRO A 28 -25.05 -10.03 6.89
N GLY A 29 -25.84 -11.08 7.16
CA GLY A 29 -27.18 -10.89 7.71
C GLY A 29 -27.12 -10.21 9.08
N TYR A 30 -28.22 -9.61 9.53
CA TYR A 30 -28.30 -8.90 10.83
C TYR A 30 -27.83 -9.75 12.03
N LEU A 31 -28.17 -11.04 12.03
CA LEU A 31 -27.74 -12.01 13.05
C LEU A 31 -26.22 -12.24 13.05
N GLU A 32 -25.62 -12.28 11.87
CA GLU A 32 -24.19 -12.51 11.70
C GLU A 32 -23.38 -11.31 12.18
N LEU A 33 -23.87 -10.09 11.93
CA LEU A 33 -23.30 -8.83 12.42
C LEU A 33 -23.21 -8.78 13.95
N LEU A 34 -24.26 -9.21 14.65
CA LEU A 34 -24.25 -9.30 16.12
C LEU A 34 -23.22 -10.34 16.61
N THR A 35 -23.15 -11.50 15.96
CA THR A 35 -22.16 -12.52 16.34
C THR A 35 -20.72 -12.06 16.09
N ASP A 36 -20.48 -11.29 15.03
CA ASP A 36 -19.16 -10.76 14.74
C ASP A 36 -18.75 -9.65 15.71
N GLY A 37 -19.69 -8.81 16.15
CA GLY A 37 -19.48 -7.87 17.25
C GLY A 37 -19.08 -8.55 18.55
N LEU A 38 -19.76 -9.64 18.92
CA LEU A 38 -19.44 -10.44 20.11
C LEU A 38 -18.08 -11.13 20.00
N LYS A 39 -17.76 -11.72 18.84
CA LYS A 39 -16.44 -12.34 18.58
C LYS A 39 -15.33 -11.31 18.67
N LYS A 40 -15.51 -10.12 18.07
CA LYS A 40 -14.53 -9.05 18.12
C LYS A 40 -14.30 -8.59 19.56
N LEU A 41 -15.38 -8.45 20.34
CA LEU A 41 -15.29 -8.06 21.75
C LEU A 41 -14.60 -9.15 22.60
N TYR A 42 -14.85 -10.43 22.33
CA TYR A 42 -14.17 -11.55 22.98
C TYR A 42 -12.67 -11.57 22.67
N VAL A 43 -12.31 -11.47 21.40
CA VAL A 43 -10.89 -11.50 20.97
C VAL A 43 -10.11 -10.30 21.52
N THR A 44 -10.71 -9.11 21.53
CA THR A 44 -10.03 -7.89 21.99
C THR A 44 -10.04 -7.71 23.50
N LYS A 45 -11.19 -7.88 24.18
CA LYS A 45 -11.32 -7.62 25.62
C LYS A 45 -10.99 -8.81 26.51
N ILE A 46 -11.27 -10.03 26.07
CA ILE A 46 -11.10 -11.24 26.91
C ILE A 46 -9.77 -11.92 26.60
N LEU A 47 -9.42 -12.07 25.31
CA LEU A 47 -8.15 -12.68 24.90
C LEU A 47 -6.99 -11.67 24.79
N GLY A 48 -7.27 -10.37 24.85
CA GLY A 48 -6.26 -9.31 24.89
C GLY A 48 -5.55 -9.06 23.55
N PHE A 49 -6.10 -9.53 22.43
CA PHE A 49 -5.51 -9.26 21.11
C PHE A 49 -5.76 -7.82 20.69
N ARG A 50 -4.70 -7.17 20.19
CA ARG A 50 -4.76 -5.82 19.64
C ARG A 50 -5.10 -5.82 18.17
N ASP A 51 -6.21 -5.16 17.80
CA ASP A 51 -6.77 -5.17 16.43
C ASP A 51 -5.79 -4.67 15.35
N ASP A 52 -4.87 -3.79 15.72
CA ASP A 52 -3.81 -3.22 14.88
C ASP A 52 -2.56 -4.09 14.75
N GLU A 53 -2.42 -5.14 15.58
CA GLU A 53 -1.21 -5.98 15.62
C GLU A 53 -1.47 -7.45 15.27
N MET A 54 -2.75 -7.88 15.19
CA MET A 54 -3.07 -9.28 14.87
C MET A 54 -2.55 -9.70 13.50
N CYS A 55 -2.06 -10.93 13.42
CA CYS A 55 -1.78 -11.65 12.17
C CYS A 55 -2.65 -12.93 12.11
N ALA A 56 -2.78 -13.52 10.93
CA ALA A 56 -3.52 -14.76 10.76
C ALA A 56 -2.72 -15.77 9.94
N ALA A 57 -2.84 -17.05 10.29
CA ALA A 57 -2.28 -18.13 9.50
C ALA A 57 -3.42 -18.95 8.87
N THR A 58 -3.42 -19.07 7.54
CA THR A 58 -4.27 -20.05 6.85
C THR A 58 -3.49 -21.33 6.66
N VAL A 59 -4.11 -22.46 6.97
CA VAL A 59 -3.48 -23.78 6.94
C VAL A 59 -4.35 -24.73 6.14
N LEU A 60 -3.74 -25.50 5.25
CA LEU A 60 -4.38 -26.51 4.42
C LEU A 60 -3.73 -27.88 4.68
N PHE A 61 -4.57 -28.85 4.97
CA PHE A 61 -4.19 -30.25 5.14
C PHE A 61 -4.85 -31.08 4.05
N GLU A 62 -4.10 -32.00 3.48
CA GLU A 62 -4.57 -32.93 2.45
C GLU A 62 -3.97 -34.32 2.73
N GLY A 63 -4.66 -35.37 2.31
CA GLY A 63 -4.24 -36.76 2.51
C GLY A 63 -5.32 -37.60 3.18
N ASP A 64 -4.91 -38.73 3.76
CA ASP A 64 -5.81 -39.62 4.48
C ASP A 64 -6.46 -38.94 5.69
N PRO A 65 -7.77 -39.16 5.97
CA PRO A 65 -8.48 -38.45 7.03
C PRO A 65 -7.84 -38.58 8.43
N GLU A 66 -7.26 -39.75 8.72
CA GLU A 66 -6.58 -40.00 9.99
C GLU A 66 -5.27 -39.20 10.11
N ASP A 67 -4.49 -39.15 9.03
CA ASP A 67 -3.25 -38.37 8.97
C ASP A 67 -3.51 -36.86 9.01
N VAL A 68 -4.56 -36.41 8.31
CA VAL A 68 -5.01 -35.00 8.33
C VAL A 68 -5.33 -34.58 9.76
N LYS A 69 -6.16 -35.36 10.47
CA LYS A 69 -6.52 -35.06 11.86
C LYS A 69 -5.30 -35.04 12.78
N ASN A 70 -4.43 -36.04 12.65
CA ASN A 70 -3.20 -36.13 13.44
C ASN A 70 -2.26 -34.94 13.19
N ASN A 71 -2.17 -34.45 11.96
CA ASN A 71 -1.33 -33.30 11.61
C ASN A 71 -1.96 -31.98 12.04
N GLU A 72 -3.28 -31.85 11.92
CA GLU A 72 -4.05 -30.70 12.40
C GLU A 72 -3.85 -30.51 13.91
N ASP A 73 -4.06 -31.57 14.71
CA ASP A 73 -3.88 -31.53 16.16
C ASP A 73 -2.45 -31.14 16.56
N LYS A 74 -1.44 -31.67 15.85
CA LYS A 74 -0.03 -31.29 16.06
C LYS A 74 0.20 -29.81 15.81
N ILE A 75 -0.28 -29.26 14.68
CA ILE A 75 -0.11 -27.85 14.34
C ILE A 75 -0.81 -26.94 15.35
N TYR A 76 -2.06 -27.23 15.73
CA TYR A 76 -2.77 -26.45 16.74
C TYR A 76 -2.08 -26.50 18.11
N SER A 77 -1.53 -27.66 18.49
CA SER A 77 -0.77 -27.78 19.74
C SER A 77 0.50 -26.92 19.75
N ILE A 78 1.12 -26.70 18.59
CA ILE A 78 2.28 -25.80 18.42
C ILE A 78 1.80 -24.35 18.47
N ALA A 79 0.76 -24.00 17.71
CA ALA A 79 0.21 -22.65 17.67
C ALA A 79 -0.20 -22.15 19.06
N LYS A 80 -0.85 -23.02 19.86
CA LYS A 80 -1.27 -22.71 21.23
C LYS A 80 -0.10 -22.31 22.15
N ARG A 81 1.10 -22.87 21.94
CA ARG A 81 2.31 -22.50 22.72
C ARG A 81 2.79 -21.08 22.44
N TYR A 82 2.46 -20.54 21.27
CA TYR A 82 2.78 -19.18 20.86
C TYR A 82 1.58 -18.23 20.95
N GLY A 83 0.53 -18.61 21.70
CA GLY A 83 -0.67 -17.80 21.88
C GLY A 83 -1.66 -17.83 20.71
N GLY A 84 -1.46 -18.70 19.72
CA GLY A 84 -2.36 -18.84 18.58
C GLY A 84 -3.72 -19.43 18.99
N ILE A 85 -4.80 -18.91 18.41
CA ILE A 85 -6.17 -19.35 18.63
C ILE A 85 -6.79 -19.88 17.32
N PRO A 86 -7.61 -20.94 17.36
CA PRO A 86 -8.34 -21.39 16.18
C PRO A 86 -9.31 -20.33 15.68
N ALA A 87 -9.19 -19.95 14.40
CA ALA A 87 -10.01 -18.92 13.77
C ALA A 87 -11.15 -19.50 12.90
N GLY A 88 -11.29 -20.83 12.82
CA GLY A 88 -12.33 -21.53 12.08
C GLY A 88 -12.00 -21.78 10.60
N GLU A 89 -12.48 -22.92 10.09
CA GLU A 89 -12.20 -23.44 8.74
C GLU A 89 -12.70 -22.51 7.63
N SER A 90 -13.84 -21.86 7.82
CA SER A 90 -14.43 -20.96 6.82
C SER A 90 -13.51 -19.80 6.46
N ASN A 91 -12.77 -19.26 7.43
CA ASN A 91 -11.75 -18.23 7.18
C ASN A 91 -10.57 -18.80 6.40
N GLY A 92 -10.14 -20.03 6.69
CA GLY A 92 -9.10 -20.74 5.94
C GLY A 92 -9.49 -20.93 4.47
N ARG A 93 -10.68 -21.48 4.21
CA ARG A 93 -11.20 -21.70 2.84
C ARG A 93 -11.31 -20.39 2.05
N ARG A 94 -11.81 -19.32 2.68
CA ARG A 94 -11.88 -17.98 2.06
C ARG A 94 -10.49 -17.43 1.73
N GLY A 95 -9.51 -17.58 2.63
CA GLY A 95 -8.14 -17.15 2.38
C GLY A 95 -7.51 -17.84 1.17
N TYR A 96 -7.73 -19.14 1.00
CA TYR A 96 -7.29 -19.86 -0.21
C TYR A 96 -8.07 -19.44 -1.46
N MET A 97 -9.39 -19.24 -1.37
CA MET A 97 -10.20 -18.77 -2.49
C MET A 97 -9.77 -17.37 -2.97
N LEU A 98 -9.43 -16.46 -2.05
CA LEU A 98 -8.99 -15.10 -2.37
C LEU A 98 -7.76 -15.09 -3.27
N THR A 99 -6.93 -16.12 -3.21
CA THR A 99 -5.70 -16.19 -4.01
C THR A 99 -5.96 -16.31 -5.51
N TYR A 100 -7.12 -16.81 -5.90
CA TYR A 100 -7.58 -16.83 -7.29
C TYR A 100 -8.25 -15.52 -7.71
N ILE A 101 -8.65 -14.67 -6.74
CA ILE A 101 -9.40 -13.43 -6.96
C ILE A 101 -8.47 -12.21 -7.01
N ILE A 102 -7.31 -12.25 -6.35
CA ILE A 102 -6.36 -11.12 -6.26
C ILE A 102 -6.00 -10.54 -7.65
N ALA A 103 -5.83 -11.38 -8.67
CA ALA A 103 -5.53 -10.90 -10.02
C ALA A 103 -6.66 -10.05 -10.61
N TYR A 104 -7.92 -10.43 -10.41
CA TYR A 104 -9.08 -9.66 -10.87
C TYR A 104 -9.24 -8.34 -10.12
N ILE A 105 -8.89 -8.30 -8.83
CA ILE A 105 -8.88 -7.06 -8.05
C ILE A 105 -7.87 -6.08 -8.62
N ARG A 106 -6.69 -6.55 -9.06
CA ARG A 106 -5.68 -5.70 -9.70
C ARG A 106 -6.21 -5.08 -10.98
N ASP A 107 -6.82 -5.89 -11.85
CA ASP A 107 -7.37 -5.39 -13.12
C ASP A 107 -8.47 -4.35 -12.86
N PHE A 108 -9.37 -4.61 -11.91
CA PHE A 108 -10.36 -3.63 -11.47
C PHE A 108 -9.70 -2.36 -10.92
N ALA A 109 -8.67 -2.46 -10.09
CA ALA A 109 -7.99 -1.30 -9.51
C ALA A 109 -7.32 -0.42 -10.59
N CYS A 110 -6.78 -1.04 -11.64
CA CYS A 110 -6.18 -0.33 -12.78
C CYS A 110 -7.19 0.56 -13.51
N ASP A 111 -8.46 0.15 -13.60
CA ASP A 111 -9.53 0.98 -14.19
C ASP A 111 -9.80 2.26 -13.39
N TYR A 112 -9.40 2.29 -12.10
CA TYR A 112 -9.51 3.45 -11.21
C TYR A 112 -8.15 4.10 -10.92
N TYR A 113 -7.18 3.96 -11.84
CA TYR A 113 -5.86 4.59 -11.76
C TYR A 113 -4.99 4.11 -10.58
N PHE A 114 -5.32 2.99 -9.95
CA PHE A 114 -4.48 2.35 -8.95
C PHE A 114 -3.61 1.30 -9.62
N ILE A 115 -2.28 1.48 -9.54
CA ILE A 115 -1.30 0.50 -10.04
C ILE A 115 -0.65 -0.16 -8.84
N GLY A 116 -0.48 -1.48 -8.91
CA GLY A 116 0.23 -2.25 -7.91
C GLY A 116 0.75 -3.55 -8.51
N ASP A 117 1.86 -4.03 -7.97
CA ASP A 117 2.44 -5.29 -8.35
C ASP A 117 2.83 -6.11 -7.11
N SER A 118 2.94 -7.43 -7.29
CA SER A 118 3.40 -8.36 -6.27
C SER A 118 4.85 -8.75 -6.55
N PHE A 119 5.67 -8.82 -5.51
CA PHE A 119 7.03 -9.33 -5.59
C PHE A 119 7.31 -10.26 -4.41
N GLU A 120 8.29 -11.15 -4.58
CA GLU A 120 8.63 -12.17 -3.59
C GLU A 120 10.14 -12.37 -3.46
N THR A 121 10.56 -12.96 -2.34
CA THR A 121 11.96 -13.31 -2.08
C THR A 121 12.06 -14.40 -1.03
N SER A 122 13.24 -15.01 -0.90
CA SER A 122 13.55 -15.99 0.14
C SER A 122 14.65 -15.46 1.05
N VAL A 123 14.54 -15.72 2.35
CA VAL A 123 15.41 -15.13 3.37
C VAL A 123 15.62 -16.12 4.54
N PRO A 124 16.81 -16.15 5.16
CA PRO A 124 17.03 -16.89 6.41
C PRO A 124 16.07 -16.45 7.53
N TRP A 125 15.66 -17.39 8.38
CA TRP A 125 14.67 -17.18 9.45
C TRP A 125 15.01 -16.03 10.40
N ASP A 126 16.29 -15.84 10.73
CA ASP A 126 16.78 -14.78 11.62
C ASP A 126 16.63 -13.37 11.01
N LYS A 127 16.48 -13.27 9.68
CA LYS A 127 16.36 -12.01 8.95
C LYS A 127 14.95 -11.70 8.47
N THR A 128 14.02 -12.67 8.52
CA THR A 128 12.66 -12.53 7.97
C THR A 128 11.92 -11.31 8.51
N VAL A 129 11.84 -11.17 9.83
CA VAL A 129 11.09 -10.06 10.47
C VAL A 129 11.71 -8.71 10.12
N LEU A 130 13.04 -8.60 10.20
CA LEU A 130 13.75 -7.37 9.91
C LEU A 130 13.61 -6.96 8.44
N LEU A 131 13.68 -7.93 7.52
CA LEU A 131 13.48 -7.70 6.09
C LEU A 131 12.07 -7.14 5.83
N CYS A 132 11.02 -7.78 6.35
CA CYS A 132 9.64 -7.32 6.17
C CYS A 132 9.43 -5.89 6.69
N ILE A 133 9.96 -5.56 7.87
CA ILE A 133 9.86 -4.21 8.45
C ILE A 133 10.59 -3.18 7.57
N ASN A 134 11.82 -3.48 7.17
CA ASN A 134 12.66 -2.53 6.43
C ASN A 134 12.16 -2.32 5.00
N VAL A 135 11.68 -3.37 4.33
CA VAL A 135 11.07 -3.26 2.99
C VAL A 135 9.80 -2.40 3.05
N LYS A 136 8.91 -2.62 4.03
CA LYS A 136 7.72 -1.77 4.23
C LYS A 136 8.10 -0.31 4.45
N LYS A 137 9.08 -0.05 5.32
CA LYS A 137 9.59 1.32 5.57
C LYS A 137 10.21 1.93 4.30
N ARG A 138 10.93 1.14 3.49
CA ARG A 138 11.51 1.60 2.22
C ARG A 138 10.42 1.96 1.22
N LEU A 139 9.41 1.11 1.06
CA LEU A 139 8.27 1.39 0.17
C LEU A 139 7.55 2.67 0.59
N THR A 140 7.24 2.86 1.87
CA THR A 140 6.57 4.10 2.32
C THR A 140 7.44 5.35 2.16
N ARG A 141 8.77 5.21 2.14
CA ARG A 141 9.71 6.33 1.95
C ARG A 141 9.93 6.69 0.49
N GLU A 142 9.95 5.70 -0.40
CA GLU A 142 10.32 5.88 -1.82
C GLU A 142 9.11 5.90 -2.75
N CYS A 143 7.98 5.37 -2.31
CA CYS A 143 6.70 5.49 -3.01
C CYS A 143 5.83 6.44 -2.20
N THR A 144 5.99 7.75 -2.40
CA THR A 144 4.93 8.66 -1.96
C THR A 144 3.74 8.52 -2.91
N ALA A 145 2.52 8.84 -2.46
CA ALA A 145 1.30 8.75 -3.28
C ALA A 145 1.35 9.61 -4.56
N CYS A 146 2.40 10.39 -4.73
CA CYS A 146 2.57 11.47 -5.68
C CYS A 146 3.94 11.44 -6.39
N ASP A 147 4.78 10.41 -6.20
CA ASP A 147 5.98 10.24 -7.02
C ASP A 147 5.60 9.66 -8.38
N TRP A 148 5.50 10.52 -9.38
CA TRP A 148 5.04 10.15 -10.73
C TRP A 148 5.96 10.67 -11.82
N VAL A 149 6.16 9.85 -12.84
CA VAL A 149 6.82 10.24 -14.09
C VAL A 149 5.74 10.42 -15.15
N TYR A 150 5.61 11.65 -15.65
CA TYR A 150 4.75 11.98 -16.77
C TYR A 150 5.58 12.04 -18.04
N HIS A 151 5.21 11.25 -19.03
CA HIS A 151 5.74 11.40 -20.37
C HIS A 151 4.82 12.31 -21.18
N ASP A 152 5.39 13.11 -22.09
CA ASP A 152 4.66 13.97 -23.02
C ASP A 152 3.50 13.24 -23.73
N PHE A 153 3.71 12.01 -24.20
CA PHE A 153 2.68 11.17 -24.84
C PHE A 153 1.61 10.62 -23.88
N SER A 154 1.83 10.70 -22.56
CA SER A 154 0.91 10.17 -21.54
C SER A 154 -0.13 11.21 -21.07
N CYS A 155 0.00 12.47 -21.51
CA CYS A 155 -0.98 13.52 -21.23
C CYS A 155 -2.24 13.36 -22.09
N SER A 156 -3.38 13.88 -21.61
CA SER A 156 -4.70 13.72 -22.26
C SER A 156 -4.73 14.37 -23.66
N LYS A 157 -5.83 14.18 -24.38
CA LYS A 157 -6.11 14.59 -25.77
C LYS A 157 -5.83 16.06 -26.13
N ASP A 158 -5.64 16.92 -25.13
CA ASP A 158 -5.30 18.35 -25.25
C ASP A 158 -3.82 18.65 -24.88
N ASP A 159 -2.93 17.64 -24.92
CA ASP A 159 -1.51 17.70 -24.52
C ASP A 159 -1.29 18.26 -23.09
N SER A 160 -2.27 18.06 -22.20
CA SER A 160 -2.22 18.52 -20.81
C SER A 160 -2.35 17.38 -19.82
N CYS A 161 -1.54 17.45 -18.77
CA CYS A 161 -1.58 16.55 -17.62
C CYS A 161 -2.09 17.33 -16.40
N LEU A 162 -3.04 16.74 -15.66
CA LEU A 162 -3.50 17.31 -14.39
C LEU A 162 -2.69 16.71 -13.23
N LEU A 163 -1.97 17.56 -12.51
CA LEU A 163 -1.20 17.19 -11.33
C LEU A 163 -1.92 17.69 -10.09
N SER A 164 -1.87 16.92 -9.00
CA SER A 164 -2.48 17.31 -7.73
C SER A 164 -1.69 16.73 -6.57
N SER A 165 -1.58 17.50 -5.49
CA SER A 165 -1.04 17.00 -4.23
C SER A 165 -1.93 15.88 -3.68
N PRO A 166 -1.37 14.93 -2.91
CA PRO A 166 -2.16 13.90 -2.25
C PRO A 166 -3.26 14.54 -1.40
N GLY A 167 -4.50 14.04 -1.49
CA GLY A 167 -5.61 14.52 -0.68
C GLY A 167 -6.38 15.72 -1.28
N TYR A 168 -5.93 16.32 -2.39
CA TYR A 168 -6.71 17.34 -3.11
C TYR A 168 -8.12 16.82 -3.49
N PRO A 169 -9.21 17.60 -3.33
CA PRO A 169 -9.27 19.04 -2.99
C PRO A 169 -9.18 19.37 -1.48
N GLY A 170 -8.93 18.37 -0.63
CA GLY A 170 -8.66 18.56 0.80
C GLY A 170 -7.22 18.98 1.10
N LEU A 171 -6.82 18.83 2.36
CA LEU A 171 -5.46 19.12 2.82
C LEU A 171 -4.51 17.98 2.48
N TYR A 172 -3.29 18.34 2.08
CA TYR A 172 -2.22 17.37 1.89
C TYR A 172 -1.73 16.78 3.22
N PRO A 173 -1.22 15.53 3.24
CA PRO A 173 -0.68 14.92 4.45
C PRO A 173 0.49 15.70 5.04
N ALA A 174 0.62 15.72 6.37
CA ALA A 174 1.78 16.31 7.03
C ALA A 174 3.07 15.59 6.62
N HIS A 175 4.14 16.35 6.39
CA HIS A 175 5.45 15.85 5.97
C HIS A 175 5.43 15.09 4.62
N ALA A 176 4.44 15.38 3.76
CA ALA A 176 4.45 14.90 2.39
C ALA A 176 5.64 15.52 1.63
N SER A 177 6.27 14.71 0.78
CA SER A 177 7.38 15.10 -0.09
C SER A 177 7.14 14.42 -1.43
N CYS A 178 6.54 15.13 -2.39
CA CYS A 178 6.11 14.59 -3.67
C CYS A 178 7.06 15.01 -4.79
N SER A 179 7.35 14.09 -5.72
CA SER A 179 8.15 14.39 -6.90
C SER A 179 7.40 14.07 -8.19
N TYR A 180 7.08 15.10 -8.96
CA TYR A 180 6.46 14.95 -10.29
C TYR A 180 7.50 15.25 -11.37
N LEU A 181 7.95 14.21 -12.06
CA LEU A 181 8.93 14.33 -13.13
C LEU A 181 8.23 14.35 -14.48
N ILE A 182 8.30 15.49 -15.18
CA ILE A 182 7.82 15.64 -16.54
C ILE A 182 8.99 15.36 -17.48
N THR A 183 8.81 14.42 -18.41
CA THR A 183 9.82 14.05 -19.39
C THR A 183 9.27 14.13 -20.81
N SER A 184 10.07 14.67 -21.72
CA SER A 184 9.77 14.69 -23.15
C SER A 184 10.87 13.99 -23.93
N SER A 185 10.46 13.37 -25.03
CA SER A 185 11.37 12.76 -26.01
C SER A 185 12.11 13.80 -26.86
N SER A 186 11.63 15.05 -26.89
CA SER A 186 12.19 16.16 -27.66
C SER A 186 12.95 17.15 -26.79
N GLN A 187 14.08 17.65 -27.30
CA GLN A 187 14.95 18.62 -26.61
C GLN A 187 14.43 20.06 -26.66
N ILE A 188 13.43 20.34 -27.51
CA ILE A 188 12.86 21.68 -27.72
C ILE A 188 11.44 21.81 -27.17
N THR A 189 10.97 20.82 -26.41
CA THR A 189 9.63 20.85 -25.82
C THR A 189 9.53 21.96 -24.80
N SER A 190 8.48 22.77 -24.91
CA SER A 190 8.16 23.81 -23.94
C SER A 190 7.05 23.31 -23.02
N VAL A 191 7.35 23.21 -21.73
CA VAL A 191 6.44 22.77 -20.68
C VAL A 191 5.78 24.01 -20.07
N HIS A 192 4.46 24.09 -20.16
CA HIS A 192 3.66 25.15 -19.56
C HIS A 192 3.00 24.64 -18.28
N ILE A 193 3.47 25.12 -17.12
CA ILE A 193 2.98 24.72 -15.81
C ILE A 193 2.00 25.80 -15.34
N LYS A 194 0.75 25.39 -15.08
CA LYS A 194 -0.30 26.29 -14.59
C LYS A 194 -0.82 25.83 -13.24
N PHE A 195 -0.66 26.66 -12.21
CA PHE A 195 -1.17 26.35 -10.89
C PHE A 195 -2.65 26.75 -10.77
N LEU A 196 -3.54 25.75 -10.87
CA LEU A 196 -4.99 25.97 -10.85
C LEU A 196 -5.53 26.32 -9.45
N SER A 197 -4.94 25.72 -8.41
CA SER A 197 -5.29 25.90 -7.00
C SER A 197 -4.04 25.76 -6.13
N MET A 198 -3.88 26.66 -5.14
CA MET A 198 -2.76 26.66 -4.20
C MET A 198 -3.26 27.05 -2.81
N SER A 199 -2.77 26.35 -1.80
CA SER A 199 -3.14 26.56 -0.40
C SER A 199 -1.95 26.24 0.50
N PHE A 200 -1.11 27.25 0.74
CA PHE A 200 0.03 27.23 1.64
C PHE A 200 -0.32 27.89 2.98
N PRO A 201 0.26 27.43 4.10
CA PRO A 201 0.17 28.12 5.38
C PRO A 201 0.92 29.47 5.35
N VAL A 202 0.39 30.48 6.02
CA VAL A 202 0.99 31.83 6.06
C VAL A 202 2.32 31.79 6.82
N ASN A 203 3.39 32.35 6.24
CA ASN A 203 4.75 32.43 6.81
C ASN A 203 5.48 31.08 6.98
N HIS A 204 5.11 30.04 6.23
CA HIS A 204 5.72 28.72 6.31
C HIS A 204 6.58 28.35 5.07
N CYS A 205 7.12 29.32 4.34
CA CYS A 205 7.98 29.09 3.16
C CYS A 205 9.27 28.28 3.44
N GLY A 206 9.63 28.04 4.70
CA GLY A 206 10.74 27.15 5.07
C GLY A 206 10.36 25.68 5.20
N THR A 207 9.05 25.37 5.26
CA THR A 207 8.53 24.01 5.45
C THR A 207 7.58 23.58 4.34
N ASP A 208 6.82 24.52 3.76
CA ASP A 208 5.79 24.28 2.77
C ASP A 208 6.07 25.14 1.53
N TYR A 209 6.58 24.52 0.49
CA TYR A 209 6.91 25.16 -0.77
C TYR A 209 6.90 24.14 -1.90
N VAL A 210 6.78 24.62 -3.14
CA VAL A 210 6.96 23.84 -4.35
C VAL A 210 8.22 24.33 -5.04
N THR A 211 9.16 23.45 -5.36
CA THR A 211 10.31 23.81 -6.21
C THR A 211 10.19 23.20 -7.60
N ILE A 212 10.73 23.92 -8.57
CA ILE A 212 10.83 23.46 -9.96
C ILE A 212 12.31 23.38 -10.31
N HIS A 213 12.74 22.23 -10.81
CA HIS A 213 14.13 21.95 -11.18
C HIS A 213 14.24 21.55 -12.65
N GLU A 214 15.32 21.99 -13.29
CA GLU A 214 15.67 21.61 -14.66
C GLU A 214 16.44 20.29 -14.67
N GLY A 215 15.73 19.16 -14.57
CA GLY A 215 16.35 17.84 -14.59
C GLY A 215 15.48 16.75 -13.99
N SER A 216 16.12 15.71 -13.47
CA SER A 216 15.44 14.53 -12.89
C SER A 216 15.67 14.36 -11.39
N SER A 217 16.40 15.28 -10.75
CA SER A 217 16.74 15.16 -9.34
C SER A 217 16.57 16.50 -8.62
N PRO A 218 16.33 16.50 -7.30
CA PRO A 218 16.35 17.72 -6.48
C PRO A 218 17.71 18.44 -6.46
N SER A 219 18.78 17.73 -6.86
CA SER A 219 20.12 18.31 -7.05
C SER A 219 20.31 18.99 -8.42
N SER A 220 19.33 18.88 -9.32
CA SER A 220 19.34 19.58 -10.61
C SER A 220 19.12 21.09 -10.40
N PRO A 221 19.53 21.95 -11.36
CA PRO A 221 19.39 23.39 -11.26
C PRO A 221 17.98 23.82 -10.83
N LEU A 222 17.90 24.62 -9.77
CA LEU A 222 16.65 25.18 -9.27
C LEU A 222 16.21 26.32 -10.20
N LEU A 223 15.02 26.19 -10.77
CA LEU A 223 14.41 27.20 -11.63
C LEU A 223 13.59 28.18 -10.78
N ASP A 224 12.69 27.66 -9.94
CA ASP A 224 11.79 28.48 -9.13
C ASP A 224 11.41 27.82 -7.80
N THR A 225 11.00 28.64 -6.84
CA THR A 225 10.45 28.22 -5.54
C THR A 225 9.17 29.00 -5.24
N ILE A 226 8.09 28.28 -4.98
CA ILE A 226 6.74 28.81 -4.85
C ILE A 226 6.24 28.49 -3.45
N CYS A 227 5.85 29.51 -2.69
CA CYS A 227 5.29 29.33 -1.35
C CYS A 227 4.18 30.35 -1.06
N SER A 228 3.49 30.82 -2.11
CA SER A 228 2.42 31.81 -2.02
C SER A 228 1.13 31.26 -2.61
N ASN A 229 0.00 31.80 -2.15
CA ASN A 229 -1.33 31.44 -2.65
C ASN A 229 -1.70 32.18 -3.95
N GLN A 230 -0.75 32.89 -4.56
CA GLN A 230 -1.00 33.63 -5.80
C GLN A 230 -0.82 32.71 -7.00
N LYS A 231 -1.87 32.57 -7.82
CA LYS A 231 -1.84 31.82 -9.08
C LYS A 231 -0.72 32.35 -9.99
N GLN A 232 0.13 31.44 -10.41
CA GLN A 232 1.30 31.71 -11.23
C GLN A 232 1.39 30.66 -12.33
N ASP A 233 1.87 31.09 -13.48
CA ASP A 233 2.10 30.24 -14.65
C ASP A 233 3.59 30.34 -15.02
N PHE A 234 4.19 29.20 -15.34
CA PHE A 234 5.60 29.11 -15.70
C PHE A 234 5.76 28.40 -17.04
N VAL A 235 6.72 28.86 -17.85
CA VAL A 235 7.05 28.24 -19.13
C VAL A 235 8.55 27.96 -19.15
N TYR A 236 8.91 26.70 -19.35
CA TYR A 236 10.29 26.26 -19.45
C TYR A 236 10.50 25.43 -20.70
N THR A 237 11.66 25.56 -21.33
CA THR A 237 12.06 24.72 -22.45
C THR A 237 13.15 23.77 -21.99
N SER A 238 12.76 22.54 -21.66
CA SER A 238 13.69 21.50 -21.23
C SER A 238 13.06 20.12 -21.46
N PRO A 239 13.86 19.09 -21.83
CA PRO A 239 13.37 17.73 -21.96
C PRO A 239 12.96 17.12 -20.61
N LYS A 240 13.41 17.67 -19.48
CA LYS A 240 13.09 17.14 -18.14
C LYS A 240 12.87 18.27 -17.14
N ILE A 241 11.69 18.29 -16.55
CA ILE A 241 11.33 19.22 -15.47
C ILE A 241 10.85 18.41 -14.28
N LEU A 242 11.46 18.64 -13.12
CA LEU A 242 11.06 18.03 -11.86
C LEU A 242 10.35 19.08 -11.01
N ILE A 243 9.11 18.79 -10.61
CA ILE A 243 8.35 19.58 -9.65
C ILE A 243 8.37 18.82 -8.32
N VAL A 244 8.89 19.45 -7.27
CA VAL A 244 8.93 18.89 -5.92
C VAL A 244 8.00 19.69 -5.02
N PHE A 245 7.17 19.01 -4.25
CA PHE A 245 6.29 19.58 -3.22
C PHE A 245 6.67 18.98 -1.86
#